data_AF-A0A940D490-F1
#
_entry.id   AF-A0A940D490-F1
#
_cell.length_a   1.000
_cell.length_b   1.000
_cell.length_c   1.000
_cell.angle_alpha   90.00
_cell.angle_beta   90.00
_cell.angle_gamma   90.00
#
_symmetry.space_group_name_H-M   'P 1'
#
loop_
_entity.id
_entity.type
_entity.pdbx_description
1 polymer ?
#
loop_
_entity_poly.entity_id
_entity_poly.type
_entity_poly.pdbx_seq_one_letter_code
_entity_poly.pdbx_strand_id
1 'polypeptide(L)'
;MRKLFLTFVLLALSLTLLAMSERTTVISLGLPSYGTAKLNDEGQIIGFSGPNLALGWSWKNYFKPLVPNAFNPYWDIGTLALLVPYIGIGGDYAIALSNGDMFLIGIEAGLLYAFINLGYVF
;
A
#
# COMPACT_ATOMS: atom_id res chain seq x y z
N MET A 1 20.52 -23.37 27.56
CA MET A 1 20.74 -23.67 26.13
C MET A 1 19.44 -23.87 25.34
N ARG A 2 18.49 -24.72 25.79
CA ARG A 2 17.19 -24.93 25.09
C ARG A 2 16.37 -23.67 24.80
N LYS A 3 16.30 -22.73 25.74
CA LYS A 3 15.52 -21.48 25.58
C LYS A 3 16.09 -20.54 24.50
N LEU A 4 17.42 -20.45 24.39
CA LEU A 4 18.09 -19.63 23.36
C LEU A 4 17.80 -20.19 21.96
N PHE A 5 17.89 -21.50 21.80
CA PHE A 5 17.61 -22.18 20.52
C PHE A 5 16.17 -21.94 20.04
N LEU A 6 15.19 -22.04 20.95
CA LEU A 6 13.78 -21.72 20.65
C LEU A 6 13.59 -20.26 20.21
N THR A 7 14.29 -19.30 20.82
CA THR A 7 14.24 -17.90 20.41
C THR A 7 14.80 -17.69 19.00
N PHE A 8 15.93 -18.32 18.67
CA PHE A 8 16.50 -18.24 17.32
C PHE A 8 15.60 -18.88 16.26
N VAL A 9 14.96 -20.01 16.58
CA VAL A 9 13.99 -20.66 15.69
C VAL A 9 12.76 -19.77 15.48
N LEU A 10 12.21 -19.17 16.54
CA LEU A 10 11.07 -18.25 16.43
C LEU A 10 11.42 -16.98 15.66
N LEU A 11 12.63 -16.43 15.85
CA LEU A 11 13.11 -15.28 15.11
C LEU A 11 13.28 -15.61 13.63
N ALA A 12 13.89 -16.75 13.30
CA ALA A 12 14.01 -17.24 11.94
C ALA A 12 12.63 -17.48 11.31
N LEU A 13 11.69 -18.09 12.04
CA LEU A 13 10.31 -18.31 11.58
C LEU A 13 9.59 -16.98 11.29
N SER A 14 9.75 -16.00 12.18
CA SER A 14 9.14 -14.67 12.00
C SER A 14 9.73 -13.92 10.80
N LEU A 15 11.04 -14.07 10.55
CA LEU A 15 11.72 -13.50 9.38
C LEU A 15 11.32 -14.20 8.09
N THR A 16 11.11 -15.52 8.11
CA THR A 16 10.60 -16.27 6.95
C THR A 16 9.12 -15.98 6.68
N LEU A 17 8.31 -15.76 7.72
CA LEU A 17 6.91 -15.33 7.58
C LEU A 17 6.81 -13.90 7.03
N LEU A 18 7.72 -13.00 7.43
CA LEU A 18 7.85 -11.67 6.81
C LEU A 18 8.31 -11.75 5.35
N ALA A 19 9.27 -12.62 5.05
CA ALA A 19 9.77 -12.82 3.68
C ALA A 19 8.77 -13.53 2.76
N MET A 20 7.81 -14.27 3.32
CA MET A 20 6.68 -14.88 2.60
C MET A 20 5.49 -13.91 2.37
N SER A 21 5.59 -12.65 2.81
CA SER A 21 4.59 -11.62 2.52
C SER A 21 4.73 -11.15 1.07
N GLU A 22 4.30 -11.98 0.12
CA GLU A 22 4.39 -11.75 -1.32
C GLU A 22 3.73 -10.43 -1.74
N ARG A 23 4.49 -9.48 -2.29
CA ARG A 23 4.01 -8.25 -2.96
C ARG A 23 2.89 -7.50 -2.25
N THR A 24 3.02 -7.33 -0.95
CA THR A 24 1.95 -6.76 -0.14
C THR A 24 2.24 -5.36 0.35
N THR A 25 3.31 -4.69 -0.05
CA THR A 25 3.64 -3.40 0.60
C THR A 25 3.88 -2.30 -0.40
N VAL A 26 3.30 -1.14 -0.13
CA VAL A 26 3.55 0.12 -0.86
C VAL A 26 4.26 1.10 0.06
N ILE A 27 5.28 1.78 -0.48
CA ILE A 27 5.78 3.05 0.05
C ILE A 27 5.46 4.13 -0.96
N SER A 28 4.85 5.24 -0.55
CA SER A 28 4.49 6.33 -1.45
C SER A 28 4.59 7.71 -0.79
N LEU A 29 4.60 8.75 -1.62
CA LEU A 29 4.43 10.15 -1.19
C LEU A 29 2.96 10.56 -1.07
N GLY A 30 2.01 9.65 -1.34
CA GLY A 30 0.59 9.90 -1.17
C GLY A 30 -0.04 9.11 -0.04
N LEU A 31 -1.32 8.79 -0.19
CA LEU A 31 -2.15 8.17 0.84
C LEU A 31 -2.53 6.73 0.43
N PRO A 32 -2.08 5.67 1.14
CA PRO A 32 -1.15 5.67 2.27
C PRO A 32 0.32 5.90 1.86
N SER A 33 1.13 6.39 2.80
CA SER A 33 2.57 6.61 2.56
C SER A 33 3.40 5.36 2.86
N TYR A 34 2.92 4.52 3.76
CA TYR A 34 3.32 3.13 3.89
C TYR A 34 2.05 2.32 4.04
N GLY A 35 1.85 1.27 3.25
CA GLY A 35 0.59 0.53 3.29
C GLY A 35 0.72 -0.93 2.91
N THR A 36 -0.15 -1.75 3.49
CA THR A 36 -0.31 -3.14 3.11
C THR A 36 -1.37 -3.26 2.01
N ALA A 37 -1.10 -4.07 0.99
CA ALA A 37 -2.02 -4.37 -0.09
C ALA A 37 -3.23 -5.12 0.45
N LYS A 38 -4.41 -4.73 -0.02
CA LYS A 38 -5.65 -5.48 0.13
C LYS A 38 -5.79 -6.34 -1.11
N LEU A 39 -5.97 -7.64 -0.93
CA LEU A 39 -6.15 -8.60 -2.02
C LEU A 39 -7.60 -9.08 -2.06
N ASN A 40 -8.11 -9.38 -3.26
CA ASN A 40 -9.34 -10.17 -3.42
C ASN A 40 -9.05 -11.67 -3.31
N ASP A 41 -10.09 -12.49 -3.45
CA ASP A 41 -10.00 -13.95 -3.36
C ASP A 41 -9.10 -14.56 -4.45
N GLU A 42 -8.91 -13.86 -5.57
CA GLU A 42 -8.00 -14.21 -6.66
C GLU A 42 -6.55 -13.73 -6.44
N GLY A 43 -6.24 -13.11 -5.29
CA GLY A 43 -4.90 -12.60 -4.97
C GLY A 43 -4.51 -11.31 -5.70
N GLN A 44 -5.47 -10.62 -6.31
CA GLN A 44 -5.25 -9.37 -7.03
C GLN A 44 -5.35 -8.17 -6.08
N ILE A 45 -4.48 -7.18 -6.27
CA ILE A 45 -4.48 -5.96 -5.46
C ILE A 45 -5.75 -5.15 -5.76
N ILE A 46 -6.61 -4.97 -4.76
CA ILE A 46 -7.81 -4.12 -4.84
C ILE A 46 -7.66 -2.80 -4.10
N GLY A 47 -6.52 -2.58 -3.44
CA GLY A 47 -6.24 -1.33 -2.75
C GLY A 47 -5.09 -1.47 -1.77
N PHE A 48 -4.92 -0.45 -0.92
CA PHE A 48 -3.90 -0.42 0.11
C PHE A 48 -4.47 0.20 1.40
N SER A 49 -3.92 -0.18 2.54
CA SER A 49 -4.22 0.50 3.81
C SER A 49 -2.99 0.65 4.67
N GLY A 50 -2.87 1.80 5.32
CA GLY A 50 -1.75 2.07 6.20
C GLY A 50 -1.63 3.52 6.62
N PRO A 51 -0.59 3.85 7.40
CA PRO A 51 -0.32 5.21 7.82
C PRO A 51 0.01 6.13 6.64
N ASN A 52 -0.25 7.42 6.82
CA ASN A 52 0.21 8.47 5.94
C ASN A 52 1.17 9.45 6.63
N LEU A 53 1.95 10.19 5.86
CA LEU A 53 2.92 11.19 6.34
C LEU A 53 2.27 12.32 7.16
N ALA A 54 0.96 12.54 6.99
CA ALA A 54 0.19 13.49 7.79
C ALA A 54 -0.24 12.92 9.15
N LEU A 55 0.37 11.83 9.64
CA LEU A 55 0.08 11.18 10.92
C LEU A 55 -1.36 10.68 11.04
N GLY A 56 -1.98 10.28 9.95
CA GLY A 56 -3.28 9.60 9.98
C GLY A 56 -3.23 8.22 9.34
N TRP A 57 -4.41 7.66 9.07
CA TRP A 57 -4.55 6.35 8.43
C TRP A 57 -5.35 6.45 7.15
N SER A 58 -4.99 5.68 6.14
CA SER A 58 -5.62 5.73 4.81
C SER A 58 -6.11 4.36 4.38
N TRP A 59 -7.24 4.34 3.69
CA TRP A 59 -7.80 3.18 3.02
C TRP A 59 -8.05 3.54 1.56
N LYS A 60 -7.11 3.18 0.69
CA LYS A 60 -7.24 3.26 -0.77
C LYS A 60 -7.95 2.03 -1.29
N ASN A 61 -8.89 2.21 -2.22
CA ASN A 61 -9.61 1.13 -2.88
C ASN A 61 -9.74 1.45 -4.38
N TYR A 62 -9.16 0.60 -5.23
CA TYR A 62 -9.32 0.73 -6.68
C TYR A 62 -10.74 0.32 -7.09
N PHE A 63 -11.29 0.97 -8.12
CA PHE A 63 -12.62 0.62 -8.64
C PHE A 63 -12.65 -0.76 -9.31
N LYS A 64 -11.49 -1.22 -9.78
CA LYS A 64 -11.23 -2.55 -10.31
C LYS A 64 -9.87 -3.01 -9.76
N PRO A 65 -9.59 -4.31 -9.69
CA PRO A 65 -8.26 -4.79 -9.32
C PRO A 65 -7.17 -4.09 -10.14
N LEU A 66 -6.06 -3.75 -9.49
CA LEU A 66 -4.93 -3.05 -10.08
C LEU A 66 -4.39 -3.86 -11.27
N VAL A 67 -4.36 -3.20 -12.42
CA VAL A 67 -3.84 -3.74 -13.67
C VAL A 67 -2.47 -3.09 -13.95
N PRO A 68 -1.39 -3.89 -14.06
CA PRO A 68 -0.09 -3.38 -14.44
C PRO A 68 -0.09 -2.80 -15.86
N ASN A 69 0.74 -1.78 -16.08
CA ASN A 69 0.87 -0.98 -17.30
C ASN A 69 -0.45 -0.36 -17.77
N ALA A 70 -1.32 0.01 -16.83
CA ALA A 70 -2.58 0.67 -17.09
C ALA A 70 -2.84 1.76 -16.05
N PHE A 71 -3.79 2.65 -16.37
CA PHE A 71 -4.33 3.61 -15.42
C PHE A 71 -5.38 2.94 -14.53
N ASN A 72 -5.24 3.08 -13.22
CA ASN A 72 -6.06 2.44 -12.21
C ASN A 72 -6.77 3.49 -11.36
N PRO A 73 -8.02 3.85 -11.68
CA PRO A 73 -8.80 4.78 -10.87
C PRO A 73 -9.09 4.18 -9.48
N TYR A 74 -9.10 5.03 -8.45
CA TYR A 74 -9.44 4.66 -7.09
C TYR A 74 -10.23 5.75 -6.37
N TRP A 75 -10.84 5.35 -5.26
CA TRP A 75 -11.28 6.24 -4.21
C TRP A 75 -10.55 5.89 -2.91
N ASP A 76 -10.47 6.85 -2.01
CA ASP A 76 -9.92 6.63 -0.69
C ASP A 76 -10.67 7.41 0.38
N ILE A 77 -10.50 6.94 1.60
CA ILE A 77 -10.90 7.62 2.81
C ILE A 77 -9.80 7.47 3.83
N GLY A 78 -9.78 8.37 4.79
CA GLY A 78 -8.81 8.27 5.87
C GLY A 78 -8.90 9.40 6.86
N THR A 79 -7.85 9.53 7.64
CA THR A 79 -7.60 10.67 8.52
C THR A 79 -6.28 11.34 8.17
N LEU A 80 -6.21 12.65 8.40
CA LEU A 80 -5.00 13.45 8.47
C LEU A 80 -4.90 14.01 9.90
N ALA A 81 -3.69 14.32 10.37
CA ALA A 81 -3.43 14.82 11.72
C ALA A 81 -4.20 14.04 12.80
N LEU A 82 -4.19 12.70 12.69
CA LEU A 82 -4.93 11.71 13.48
C LEU A 82 -6.47 11.76 13.38
N LEU A 83 -7.09 12.93 13.31
CA LEU A 83 -8.54 13.10 13.54
C LEU A 83 -9.31 13.81 12.43
N VAL A 84 -8.63 14.42 11.44
CA VAL A 84 -9.32 15.15 10.36
C VAL A 84 -9.70 14.15 9.27
N PRO A 85 -10.98 13.78 9.12
CA PRO A 85 -11.38 12.83 8.09
C PRO A 85 -11.23 13.44 6.71
N TYR A 86 -10.92 12.61 5.72
CA TYR A 86 -10.95 12.99 4.32
C TYR A 86 -11.58 11.89 3.47
N ILE A 87 -12.00 12.31 2.28
CA ILE A 87 -12.36 11.45 1.16
C ILE A 87 -11.68 12.01 -0.08
N GLY A 88 -11.16 11.13 -0.92
CA GLY A 88 -10.46 11.48 -2.15
C GLY A 88 -10.78 10.53 -3.29
N ILE A 89 -10.45 10.99 -4.48
CA ILE A 89 -10.45 10.20 -5.71
C ILE A 89 -9.14 10.44 -6.44
N GLY A 90 -8.70 9.44 -7.19
CA GLY A 90 -7.47 9.55 -7.93
C GLY A 90 -7.32 8.45 -8.95
N GLY A 91 -6.12 8.36 -9.50
CA GLY A 91 -5.72 7.20 -10.27
C GLY A 91 -4.22 7.06 -10.36
N ASP A 92 -3.77 5.81 -10.33
CA ASP A 92 -2.36 5.44 -10.41
C ASP A 92 -2.10 4.74 -11.75
N TYR A 93 -1.09 5.20 -12.50
CA TYR A 93 -0.50 4.42 -13.56
C TYR A 93 0.56 3.49 -12.95
N ALA A 94 0.33 2.18 -13.04
CA ALA A 94 1.22 1.18 -12.45
C ALA A 94 2.22 0.68 -13.48
N ILE A 95 3.49 1.04 -13.37
CA ILE A 95 4.56 0.59 -14.27
C ILE A 95 5.12 -0.73 -13.72
N ALA A 96 4.95 -1.82 -14.47
CA ALA A 96 5.48 -3.12 -14.08
C ALA A 96 7.00 -3.18 -14.27
N LEU A 97 7.72 -3.68 -13.27
CA LEU A 97 9.15 -3.92 -13.32
C LEU A 97 9.46 -5.40 -13.60
N SER A 98 10.68 -5.72 -14.02
CA SER A 98 11.07 -7.08 -14.42
C SER A 98 11.13 -8.10 -13.27
N ASN A 99 11.34 -7.62 -12.04
CA ASN A 99 11.24 -8.40 -10.80
C ASN A 99 9.77 -8.56 -10.33
N GLY A 100 8.85 -7.90 -11.02
CA GLY A 100 7.41 -7.85 -10.79
C GLY A 100 6.97 -6.94 -9.65
N ASP A 101 7.88 -6.14 -9.11
CA ASP A 101 7.54 -4.93 -8.37
C ASP A 101 6.85 -3.93 -9.31
N MET A 102 6.28 -2.86 -8.75
CA MET A 102 5.64 -1.82 -9.55
C MET A 102 6.01 -0.43 -9.07
N PHE A 103 6.20 0.49 -10.01
CA PHE A 103 6.24 1.92 -9.72
C PHE A 103 4.88 2.55 -10.01
N LEU A 104 4.35 3.33 -9.07
CA LEU A 104 3.07 4.02 -9.20
C LEU A 104 3.32 5.50 -9.45
N ILE A 105 2.70 6.03 -10.50
CA ILE A 105 2.63 7.46 -10.78
C ILE A 105 1.17 7.84 -10.88
N GLY A 106 0.71 8.69 -9.98
CA GLY A 106 -0.71 9.01 -9.90
C GLY A 106 -0.99 10.45 -9.57
N ILE A 107 -2.26 10.78 -9.64
CA ILE A 107 -2.81 12.02 -9.13
C ILE A 107 -3.94 11.68 -8.17
N GLU A 108 -4.04 12.48 -7.11
CA GLU A 108 -5.10 12.38 -6.11
C GLU A 108 -5.67 13.76 -5.86
N ALA A 109 -6.99 13.83 -5.71
CA ALA A 109 -7.70 15.03 -5.30
C ALA A 109 -8.71 14.67 -4.21
N GLY A 110 -8.62 15.41 -3.10
CA GLY A 110 -9.64 15.46 -2.06
C GLY A 110 -10.34 16.81 -2.05
N LEU A 111 -11.26 17.00 -1.10
CA LEU A 111 -12.03 18.25 -0.98
C LEU A 111 -11.15 19.50 -0.77
N LEU A 112 -9.98 19.35 -0.12
CA LEU A 112 -9.13 20.45 0.31
C LEU A 112 -7.68 20.33 -0.19
N TYR A 113 -7.38 19.35 -1.04
CA TYR A 113 -6.02 19.08 -1.48
C TYR A 113 -6.02 18.42 -2.86
N ALA A 114 -4.91 18.58 -3.58
CA ALA A 114 -4.57 17.76 -4.72
C ALA A 114 -3.05 17.61 -4.77
N PHE A 115 -2.57 16.41 -5.13
CA PHE A 115 -1.13 16.15 -5.24
C PHE A 115 -0.84 15.05 -6.26
N ILE A 116 0.43 14.97 -6.63
CA ILE A 116 0.98 13.87 -7.43
C ILE A 116 1.45 12.78 -6.47
N ASN A 117 0.99 11.55 -6.68
CA ASN A 117 1.43 10.38 -5.95
C ASN A 117 2.59 9.72 -6.71
N LEU A 118 3.68 9.46 -6.00
CA LEU A 118 4.75 8.58 -6.44
C LEU A 118 4.88 7.45 -5.43
N GLY A 119 4.80 6.21 -5.89
CA GLY A 119 4.84 5.04 -5.02
C GLY A 119 5.64 3.89 -5.61
N TYR A 120 6.05 2.97 -4.74
CA TYR A 120 6.72 1.74 -5.10
C TYR A 120 6.06 0.58 -4.36
N VAL A 121 5.72 -0.49 -5.07
CA VAL A 121 5.12 -1.72 -4.55
C VAL A 121 6.14 -2.84 -4.66
N PHE A 122 6.47 -3.48 -3.53
CA PHE A 122 7.34 -4.66 -3.40
C PHE A 122 6.60 -5.82 -2.74
#